data_AF-A0AAN6VZ50-F1
#
_entry.id   AF-A0AAN6VZ50-F1
#
_cell.length_a   1.000
_cell.length_b   1.000
_cell.length_c   1.000
_cell.angle_alpha   90.00
_cell.angle_beta   90.00
_cell.angle_gamma   90.00
#
_symmetry.space_group_name_H-M   'P 1'
#
loop_
_entity.id
_entity.type
_entity.pdbx_description
1 polymer ?
#
loop_
_entity_poly.entity_id
_entity_poly.type
_entity_poly.pdbx_seq_one_letter_code
_entity_poly.pdbx_strand_id
1 'polypeptide(L)'
;PNRKPLHGLRFAIKDVFDVKDLRVTAGNRAFYSPSKTAKATCPIFQRLLDAGADHAGVGLFGTLRLGGTHQVSQLPRTTTFNPRGDGYQSAGGGGSGAAIAAYDWLNFTIGTNSE
;
A
#
# COMPACT_ATOMS: atom_id res chain seq x y z
N PRO A 1 1.60 27.18 18.92
CA PRO A 1 2.43 26.37 18.00
C PRO A 1 1.59 25.87 16.80
N ASN A 2 1.91 26.29 15.58
CA ASN A 2 1.18 25.84 14.39
C ASN A 2 1.42 24.33 14.17
N ARG A 3 0.38 23.54 14.42
CA ARG A 3 0.37 22.10 14.19
C ARG A 3 0.49 21.86 12.69
N LYS A 4 1.39 20.95 12.28
CA LYS A 4 1.55 20.55 10.88
C LYS A 4 0.21 20.02 10.32
N PRO A 5 -0.09 20.20 9.02
CA PRO A 5 -1.43 19.96 8.47
C PRO A 5 -1.95 18.52 8.60
N LEU A 6 -1.05 17.52 8.64
CA LEU A 6 -1.40 16.11 8.80
C LEU A 6 -0.97 15.53 10.15
N HIS A 7 -0.67 16.38 11.14
CA HIS A 7 -0.18 15.92 12.43
C HIS A 7 -1.15 14.96 13.11
N GLY A 8 -0.67 13.78 13.52
CA GLY A 8 -1.45 12.69 14.11
C GLY A 8 -2.21 11.83 13.08
N LEU A 9 -2.09 12.19 11.79
CA LEU A 9 -2.52 11.50 10.58
C LEU A 9 -1.90 10.11 10.41
N ARG A 10 -2.56 8.99 10.70
CA ARG A 10 -2.00 7.66 10.38
C ARG A 10 -2.27 7.25 8.94
N PHE A 11 -1.23 6.84 8.22
CA PHE A 11 -1.36 6.41 6.83
C PHE A 11 -0.58 5.13 6.50
N ALA A 12 -0.99 4.49 5.40
CA ALA A 12 -0.30 3.35 4.81
C ALA A 12 -0.11 3.57 3.31
N ILE A 13 0.95 2.98 2.76
CA ILE A 13 1.30 3.12 1.35
C ILE A 13 1.38 1.75 0.67
N LYS A 14 0.97 1.70 -0.60
CA LYS A 14 1.09 0.49 -1.44
C LYS A 14 2.56 0.08 -1.57
N ASP A 15 2.81 -1.22 -1.68
CA ASP A 15 4.17 -1.80 -1.69
C ASP A 15 4.89 -1.72 -3.04
N VAL A 16 4.58 -0.67 -3.81
CA VAL A 16 5.16 -0.29 -5.10
C VAL A 16 5.96 1.02 -5.02
N PHE A 17 5.90 1.70 -3.88
CA PHE A 17 6.61 2.95 -3.62
C PHE A 17 7.92 2.69 -2.89
N ASP A 18 8.96 3.43 -3.28
CA ASP A 18 10.26 3.37 -2.61
C ASP A 18 10.18 3.98 -1.21
N VAL A 19 10.68 3.23 -0.23
CA VAL A 19 10.91 3.68 1.15
C VAL A 19 12.35 3.32 1.49
N LYS A 20 13.12 4.29 1.97
CA LYS A 20 14.54 4.10 2.27
C LYS A 20 14.76 2.86 3.15
N ASP A 21 15.79 2.10 2.82
CA ASP A 21 16.21 0.88 3.52
C ASP A 21 15.25 -0.31 3.39
N LEU A 22 14.22 -0.21 2.52
CA LEU A 22 13.28 -1.28 2.22
C LEU A 22 13.32 -1.71 0.76
N ARG A 23 12.91 -2.96 0.51
CA ARG A 23 12.78 -3.53 -0.83
C ARG A 23 11.33 -3.49 -1.27
N VAL A 24 11.10 -2.97 -2.47
CA VAL A 24 9.77 -2.99 -3.12
C VAL A 24 9.43 -4.42 -3.50
N THR A 25 8.26 -4.90 -3.09
CA THR A 25 7.82 -6.27 -3.42
C THR A 25 6.88 -6.31 -4.60
N ALA A 26 6.08 -5.26 -4.80
CA ALA A 26 5.02 -5.21 -5.80
C ALA A 26 4.12 -6.47 -5.75
N GLY A 27 3.96 -7.07 -4.58
CA GLY A 27 3.37 -8.39 -4.34
C GLY A 27 3.84 -9.53 -5.26
N ASN A 28 4.98 -9.39 -5.95
CA ASN A 28 5.47 -10.35 -6.94
C ASN A 28 6.83 -10.89 -6.51
N ARG A 29 6.92 -12.21 -6.27
CA ARG A 29 8.17 -12.86 -5.84
C ARG A 29 9.28 -12.76 -6.89
N ALA A 30 8.94 -12.86 -8.17
CA ALA A 30 9.90 -12.74 -9.26
C ALA A 30 10.42 -11.31 -9.42
N PHE A 31 9.62 -10.30 -9.09
CA PHE A 31 10.08 -8.90 -8.98
C PHE A 31 10.90 -8.67 -7.72
N TYR A 32 10.46 -9.23 -6.59
CA TYR A 32 11.16 -9.09 -5.31
C TYR A 32 12.55 -9.72 -5.36
N SER A 33 12.73 -10.87 -6.01
CA SER A 33 14.03 -11.58 -6.05
C SER A 33 15.20 -10.69 -6.52
N PRO A 34 15.13 -10.01 -7.68
CA PRO A 34 16.15 -9.06 -8.13
C PRO A 34 16.02 -7.65 -7.53
N SER A 35 14.97 -7.34 -6.77
CA SER A 35 14.77 -5.99 -6.21
C SER A 35 15.94 -5.58 -5.30
N LYS A 36 16.32 -4.31 -5.34
CA LYS A 36 17.36 -3.75 -4.46
C LYS A 36 16.71 -2.96 -3.34
N THR A 37 17.43 -2.83 -2.23
CA THR A 37 17.04 -1.92 -1.15
C THR A 37 17.03 -0.48 -1.69
N ALA A 38 15.93 0.22 -1.49
CA ALA A 38 15.77 1.59 -1.93
C ALA A 38 16.74 2.51 -1.16
N LYS A 39 17.45 3.36 -1.89
CA LYS A 39 18.42 4.31 -1.32
C LYS A 39 17.75 5.57 -0.75
N ALA A 40 16.52 5.84 -1.17
CA ALA A 40 15.78 7.03 -0.79
C ALA A 40 14.29 6.69 -0.67
N THR A 41 13.60 7.49 0.13
CA THR A 41 12.15 7.47 0.24
C THR A 41 11.54 8.29 -0.90
N CYS A 42 10.48 7.78 -1.52
CA CYS A 42 9.85 8.47 -2.64
C CYS A 42 9.28 9.84 -2.22
N PRO A 43 9.19 10.83 -3.15
CA PRO A 43 8.81 12.19 -2.81
C PRO A 43 7.43 12.32 -2.14
N ILE A 44 6.47 11.49 -2.55
CA ILE A 44 5.12 11.54 -1.97
C ILE A 44 5.12 11.10 -0.50
N PHE A 45 5.87 10.05 -0.17
CA PHE A 45 5.99 9.58 1.22
C PHE A 45 6.71 10.63 2.07
N GLN A 46 7.79 11.22 1.56
CA GLN A 46 8.51 12.27 2.29
C GLN A 46 7.63 13.48 2.58
N ARG A 47 6.82 13.94 1.59
CA ARG A 47 5.87 15.05 1.78
C ARG A 47 4.84 14.77 2.88
N LEU A 48 4.39 13.53 3.03
CA LEU A 48 3.45 13.14 4.08
C LEU A 48 4.10 13.18 5.47
N LEU A 49 5.33 12.67 5.59
CA LEU A 49 6.11 12.80 6.82
C LEU A 49 6.38 14.26 7.18
N ASP A 50 6.77 15.07 6.20
CA ASP A 50 7.07 16.48 6.39
C ASP A 50 5.83 17.26 6.84
N ALA A 51 4.65 16.88 6.34
CA ALA A 51 3.34 17.37 6.75
C ALA A 51 2.87 16.84 8.13
N GLY A 52 3.64 15.96 8.77
CA GLY A 52 3.41 15.47 10.13
C GLY A 52 2.56 14.20 10.23
N ALA A 53 2.31 13.51 9.11
CA ALA A 53 1.62 12.23 9.12
C ALA A 53 2.52 11.12 9.69
N ASP A 54 1.91 10.20 10.43
CA ASP A 54 2.56 9.04 11.01
C ASP A 54 2.34 7.83 10.11
N HIS A 55 3.42 7.21 9.66
CA HIS A 55 3.31 5.99 8.88
C HIS A 55 3.01 4.81 9.79
N ALA A 56 1.88 4.14 9.55
CA ALA A 56 1.43 3.03 10.40
C ALA A 56 2.13 1.69 10.10
N GLY A 57 3.09 1.67 9.18
CA GLY A 57 3.89 0.49 8.83
C GLY A 57 3.92 0.20 7.34
N VAL A 58 5.00 -0.44 6.87
CA VAL A 58 5.19 -0.77 5.45
C VAL A 58 4.51 -2.09 5.19
N GLY A 59 3.31 -2.04 4.63
CA GLY A 59 2.66 -3.25 4.19
C GLY A 59 1.17 -3.09 4.12
N LEU A 60 0.68 -2.69 2.95
CA LEU A 60 -0.63 -3.15 2.56
C LEU A 60 -0.67 -3.72 1.16
N PHE A 61 -0.95 -5.02 1.18
CA PHE A 61 -0.66 -6.02 0.16
C PHE A 61 -1.61 -5.86 -1.02
N GLY A 62 -1.22 -5.06 -2.00
CA GLY A 62 -1.86 -5.04 -3.30
C GLY A 62 -0.88 -5.59 -4.32
N THR A 63 -1.00 -6.88 -4.66
CA THR A 63 -0.27 -7.51 -5.76
C THR A 63 -0.22 -6.58 -6.96
N LEU A 64 0.95 -6.44 -7.60
CA LEU A 64 1.12 -5.70 -8.85
C LEU A 64 0.00 -6.07 -9.81
N ARG A 65 -0.89 -5.12 -10.10
CA ARG A 65 -1.83 -5.23 -11.22
C ARG A 65 -1.03 -4.96 -12.49
N LEU A 66 -0.37 -5.99 -13.03
CA LEU A 66 -0.17 -6.06 -14.47
C LEU A 66 -1.56 -6.29 -15.07
N GLY A 67 -1.99 -5.45 -16.01
CA GLY A 67 -3.35 -5.44 -16.55
C GLY A 67 -3.96 -6.83 -16.74
N GLY A 68 -5.13 -7.05 -16.15
CA GLY A 68 -5.85 -8.32 -16.19
C GLY A 68 -6.65 -8.57 -14.91
N THR A 69 -7.85 -9.11 -15.07
CA THR A 69 -8.72 -9.60 -13.99
C THR A 69 -8.21 -10.90 -13.34
N HIS A 70 -7.04 -11.39 -13.75
CA HIS A 70 -6.52 -12.68 -13.34
C HIS A 70 -5.63 -12.55 -12.09
N GLN A 71 -6.26 -12.74 -10.94
CA GLN A 71 -5.56 -13.11 -9.72
C GLN A 71 -4.88 -14.45 -9.96
N VAL A 72 -3.57 -14.45 -10.21
CA VAL A 72 -2.81 -15.68 -10.38
C VAL A 72 -2.80 -16.41 -9.04
N SER A 73 -3.51 -17.54 -9.01
CA SER A 73 -3.86 -18.37 -7.85
C SER A 73 -2.67 -19.12 -7.19
N GLN A 74 -1.43 -18.66 -7.34
CA GLN A 74 -0.25 -19.53 -7.14
C GLN A 74 0.79 -19.07 -6.11
N LEU A 75 0.41 -18.24 -5.13
CA LEU A 75 1.20 -18.05 -3.91
C LEU A 75 0.29 -18.04 -2.67
N PRO A 76 0.74 -18.52 -1.50
CA PRO A 76 -0.02 -18.53 -0.25
C PRO A 76 -0.16 -17.12 0.39
N ARG A 77 -0.22 -16.08 -0.45
CA ARG A 77 -0.61 -14.74 -0.02
C ARG A 77 -1.97 -14.47 -0.63
N THR A 78 -2.96 -14.75 0.20
CA THR A 78 -4.40 -14.56 0.01
C THR A 78 -4.67 -13.24 -0.72
N THR A 79 -5.43 -13.32 -1.80
CA THR A 79 -6.07 -12.16 -2.42
C THR A 79 -6.68 -11.26 -1.35
N THR A 80 -6.55 -9.94 -1.49
CA THR A 80 -7.20 -8.99 -0.58
C THR A 80 -8.70 -9.18 -0.56
N PHE A 81 -9.23 -9.48 0.61
CA PHE A 81 -10.67 -9.59 0.88
C PHE A 81 -11.30 -8.20 0.99
N ASN A 82 -12.52 -8.04 0.50
CA ASN A 82 -13.31 -6.83 0.73
C ASN A 82 -13.99 -6.95 2.11
N PRO A 83 -13.52 -6.23 3.15
CA PRO A 83 -14.07 -6.35 4.51
C PRO A 83 -15.52 -5.89 4.64
N ARG A 84 -16.04 -5.16 3.64
CA ARG A 84 -17.42 -4.68 3.58
C ARG A 84 -18.26 -5.42 2.52
N GLY A 85 -17.67 -6.39 1.84
CA GLY A 85 -18.34 -7.19 0.82
C GLY A 85 -19.06 -8.39 1.42
N ASP A 86 -19.93 -8.99 0.62
CA ASP A 86 -20.65 -10.23 0.88
C ASP A 86 -19.84 -11.50 0.53
N GLY A 87 -18.56 -11.33 0.21
CA GLY A 87 -17.67 -12.40 -0.27
C GLY A 87 -17.67 -12.60 -1.79
N TYR A 88 -18.58 -11.98 -2.55
CA TYR A 88 -18.62 -12.06 -4.01
C TYR A 88 -17.97 -10.86 -4.70
N GLN A 89 -17.81 -9.75 -3.98
CA GLN A 89 -17.20 -8.54 -4.51
C GLN A 89 -15.68 -8.59 -4.48
N SER A 90 -15.05 -8.36 -5.64
CA SER A 90 -13.60 -8.15 -5.70
C SER A 90 -13.21 -6.88 -4.96
N ALA A 91 -12.07 -6.87 -4.28
CA ALA A 91 -11.57 -5.70 -3.56
C ALA A 91 -11.07 -4.55 -4.47
N GLY A 92 -11.44 -4.50 -5.77
CA GLY A 92 -11.29 -3.35 -6.70
C GLY A 92 -9.98 -2.56 -6.60
N GLY A 93 -9.90 -1.65 -5.63
CA GLY A 93 -8.71 -0.88 -5.23
C GLY A 93 -7.54 -1.66 -4.58
N GLY A 94 -7.63 -2.99 -4.48
CA GLY A 94 -6.58 -3.84 -3.91
C GLY A 94 -6.40 -3.65 -2.41
N GLY A 95 -5.17 -3.85 -1.92
CA GLY A 95 -4.85 -3.74 -0.49
C GLY A 95 -5.25 -2.40 0.11
N SER A 96 -4.86 -1.28 -0.51
CA SER A 96 -5.12 0.07 0.02
C SER A 96 -6.60 0.31 0.36
N GLY A 97 -7.51 -0.04 -0.57
CA GLY A 97 -8.95 0.09 -0.34
C GLY A 97 -9.48 -0.83 0.76
N ALA A 98 -8.98 -2.07 0.82
CA ALA A 98 -9.36 -3.01 1.87
C ALA A 98 -8.91 -2.54 3.27
N ALA A 99 -7.70 -1.97 3.41
CA ALA A 99 -7.24 -1.50 4.73
C ALA A 99 -8.01 -0.33 5.28
N ILE A 100 -8.23 0.71 4.47
CA ILE A 100 -8.97 1.87 4.95
C ILE A 100 -10.42 1.49 5.29
N ALA A 101 -10.92 0.40 4.70
CA ALA A 101 -12.22 -0.16 5.03
C ALA A 101 -12.23 -1.04 6.29
N ALA A 102 -11.10 -1.64 6.67
CA ALA A 102 -10.98 -2.61 7.77
C ALA A 102 -10.40 -2.04 9.07
N TYR A 103 -9.51 -1.05 9.00
CA TYR A 103 -8.74 -0.58 10.15
C TYR A 103 -9.15 0.83 10.57
N ASP A 104 -9.87 0.93 11.68
CA ASP A 104 -10.34 2.23 12.23
C ASP A 104 -9.18 3.14 12.68
N TRP A 105 -8.01 2.56 12.97
CA TRP A 105 -6.82 3.31 13.36
C TRP A 105 -6.08 3.94 12.16
N LEU A 106 -6.48 3.64 10.93
CA LEU A 106 -5.88 4.16 9.71
C LEU A 106 -6.73 5.31 9.16
N ASN A 107 -6.13 6.47 8.90
CA ASN A 107 -6.86 7.65 8.44
C ASN A 107 -6.92 7.78 6.92
N PHE A 108 -5.88 7.34 6.21
CA PHE A 108 -5.85 7.32 4.75
C PHE A 108 -4.82 6.34 4.18
N THR A 109 -4.97 6.00 2.90
CA THR A 109 -4.03 5.14 2.17
C THR A 109 -3.61 5.75 0.86
N ILE A 110 -2.36 5.50 0.46
CA ILE A 110 -1.84 5.89 -0.86
C ILE A 110 -1.75 4.68 -1.77
N GLY A 111 -2.33 4.79 -2.96
CA GLY A 111 -2.33 3.78 -4.00
C GLY A 111 -1.77 4.30 -5.33
N THR A 112 -1.75 3.43 -6.33
CA THR A 112 -1.42 3.77 -7.71
C THR A 112 -2.58 3.38 -8.62
N ASN A 113 -2.85 4.20 -9.63
CA ASN A 113 -3.77 3.89 -10.73
C ASN A 113 -3.00 4.04 -12.05
N SER A 114 -3.32 3.18 -13.02
CA SER A 114 -2.89 3.32 -14.41
C SER A 114 -4.15 3.60 -15.22
N GLU A 115 -4.15 4.64 -16.05
CA GLU A 115 -5.14 4.79 -17.13
C GLU A 115 -4.76 3.92 -18.32
#